data_AF-A0A0C2RWT8-F1
#
_entry.id   AF-A0A0C2RWT8-F1
#
_cell.length_a   1.000
_cell.length_b   1.000
_cell.length_c   1.000
_cell.angle_alpha   90.00
_cell.angle_beta   90.00
_cell.angle_gamma   90.00
#
_symmetry.space_group_name_H-M   'P 1'
#
loop_
_entity.id
_entity.type
_entity.pdbx_description
1 polymer ?
#
loop_
_entity_poly.entity_id
_entity_poly.type
_entity_poly.pdbx_seq_one_letter_code
_entity_poly.pdbx_strand_id
1 'polypeptide(L)'
;MPKRILYIKGYKLDRQKIRAVFKRKNGESEESYDFKWIKPIINSIPETAYSYVGNGLEPDGHLNLVLVLEDGYDEAALKASDVQTPETLPQGSLKVLTAGVWPSDEQDDDDDDN
;
A
#
# COMPACT_ATOMS: atom_id res chain seq x y z
N MET A 1 -13.93 24.16 3.26
CA MET A 1 -12.75 24.27 2.36
C MET A 1 -12.69 23.02 1.50
N PRO A 2 -12.12 23.02 0.28
CA PRO A 2 -11.91 21.76 -0.44
C PRO A 2 -11.02 20.84 0.42
N LYS A 3 -11.46 19.60 0.63
CA LYS A 3 -10.72 18.60 1.42
C LYS A 3 -9.32 18.46 0.81
N ARG A 4 -8.29 18.65 1.63
CA ARG A 4 -6.92 18.44 1.18
C ARG A 4 -6.70 16.93 1.09
N ILE A 5 -6.14 16.46 -0.01
CA ILE A 5 -5.88 15.03 -0.21
C ILE A 5 -4.44 14.78 0.22
N LEU A 6 -4.26 13.94 1.23
CA LEU A 6 -2.96 13.36 1.55
C LEU A 6 -2.64 12.31 0.48
N TYR A 7 -1.42 12.32 -0.04
CA TYR A 7 -0.93 11.29 -0.95
C TYR A 7 0.16 10.48 -0.24
N ILE A 8 0.11 9.17 -0.39
CA ILE A 8 1.07 8.23 0.17
C ILE A 8 1.89 7.59 -0.97
N LYS A 9 3.20 7.53 -0.76
CA LYS A 9 4.16 7.00 -1.71
C LYS A 9 4.86 5.78 -1.12
N GLY A 10 4.93 4.72 -1.91
CA GLY A 10 5.59 3.49 -1.49
C GLY A 10 5.20 2.30 -2.34
N TYR A 11 4.94 1.17 -1.69
CA TYR A 11 4.63 -0.10 -2.36
C TYR A 11 3.26 -0.63 -1.98
N LYS A 12 2.32 -0.69 -2.94
CA LYS A 12 1.05 -1.40 -2.72
C LYS A 12 1.26 -2.91 -2.72
N LEU A 13 0.49 -3.60 -1.89
CA LEU A 13 0.30 -5.04 -1.98
C LEU A 13 -0.58 -5.36 -3.19
N ASP A 14 0.06 -5.80 -4.27
CA ASP A 14 -0.60 -5.99 -5.55
C ASP A 14 -1.32 -7.35 -5.59
N ARG A 15 -2.64 -7.32 -5.42
CA ARG A 15 -3.47 -8.54 -5.39
C ARG A 15 -3.34 -9.37 -6.66
N GLN A 16 -3.14 -8.75 -7.83
CA GLN A 16 -2.97 -9.49 -9.08
C GLN A 16 -1.64 -10.24 -9.09
N LYS A 17 -0.56 -9.60 -8.63
CA LYS A 17 0.75 -10.25 -8.51
C LYS A 17 0.76 -11.33 -7.43
N ILE A 18 0.10 -11.10 -6.28
CA ILE A 18 -0.08 -12.11 -5.23
C ILE A 18 -0.78 -13.35 -5.81
N ARG A 19 -1.84 -13.17 -6.60
CA ARG A 19 -2.57 -14.27 -7.28
C ARG A 19 -1.71 -15.01 -8.29
N ALA A 20 -0.78 -14.33 -8.96
CA ALA A 20 0.15 -14.96 -9.89
C ALA A 20 1.20 -15.82 -9.16
N VAL A 21 1.66 -15.39 -7.98
CA VAL A 21 2.69 -16.10 -7.18
C VAL A 21 2.08 -17.23 -6.33
N PHE A 22 0.98 -16.95 -5.64
CA PHE A 22 0.33 -17.85 -4.70
C PHE A 22 -1.01 -18.32 -5.26
N LYS A 23 -1.04 -19.43 -5.98
CA LYS A 23 -2.29 -19.90 -6.61
C LYS A 23 -3.34 -20.25 -5.55
N ARG A 24 -4.56 -19.74 -5.73
CA ARG A 24 -5.74 -20.09 -4.94
C ARG A 24 -6.05 -21.58 -5.08
N LYS A 25 -6.49 -22.22 -4.00
CA LYS A 25 -6.98 -23.60 -4.04
C LYS A 25 -8.43 -23.64 -4.51
N ASN A 26 -8.83 -24.71 -5.20
CA ASN A 26 -10.22 -24.92 -5.58
C ASN A 26 -11.12 -24.90 -4.34
N GLY A 27 -12.16 -24.07 -4.35
CA GLY A 27 -13.14 -23.95 -3.26
C GLY A 27 -12.78 -22.96 -2.14
N GLU A 28 -11.59 -22.36 -2.14
CA GLU A 28 -11.23 -21.28 -1.19
C GLU A 28 -12.05 -20.02 -1.53
N SER A 29 -12.57 -19.24 -0.57
CA SER A 29 -13.27 -17.97 -0.87
C SER A 29 -12.28 -16.83 -1.16
N GLU A 30 -12.74 -15.76 -1.80
CA GLU A 30 -11.88 -14.61 -2.15
C GLU A 30 -11.36 -13.86 -0.92
N GLU A 31 -12.22 -13.57 0.06
CA GLU A 31 -11.81 -12.99 1.34
C GLU A 31 -10.80 -13.87 2.08
N SER A 32 -11.08 -15.18 2.15
CA SER A 32 -10.19 -16.13 2.82
C SER A 32 -8.81 -16.15 2.16
N TYR A 33 -8.76 -16.06 0.84
CA TYR A 33 -7.52 -16.03 0.07
C TYR A 33 -6.73 -14.74 0.32
N ASP A 34 -7.36 -13.57 0.22
CA ASP A 34 -6.68 -12.28 0.37
C ASP A 34 -6.11 -12.13 1.79
N PHE A 35 -6.88 -12.44 2.84
CA PHE A 35 -6.40 -12.40 4.23
C PHE A 35 -5.24 -13.37 4.51
N LYS A 36 -5.26 -14.54 3.87
CA LYS A 36 -4.26 -15.60 4.08
C LYS A 36 -2.86 -15.22 3.60
N TRP A 37 -2.74 -14.38 2.58
CA TRP A 37 -1.44 -14.02 2.00
C TRP A 37 -0.99 -12.60 2.36
N ILE A 38 -1.92 -11.65 2.49
CA ILE A 38 -1.59 -10.25 2.83
C ILE A 38 -0.83 -10.17 4.15
N LYS A 39 -1.37 -10.76 5.23
CA LYS A 39 -0.75 -10.65 6.57
C LYS A 39 0.63 -11.31 6.64
N PRO A 40 0.85 -12.54 6.12
CA PRO A 40 2.19 -13.13 6.08
C PRO A 40 3.20 -12.35 5.22
N ILE A 41 2.76 -11.75 4.11
CA ILE A 41 3.65 -10.90 3.29
C ILE A 41 4.12 -9.70 4.12
N ILE A 42 3.20 -8.97 4.76
CA ILE A 42 3.55 -7.82 5.60
C ILE A 42 4.47 -8.24 6.73
N ASN A 43 4.12 -9.31 7.46
CA ASN A 43 4.93 -9.83 8.57
C ASN A 43 6.32 -10.33 8.14
N SER A 44 6.53 -10.63 6.86
CA SER A 44 7.84 -11.05 6.33
C SER A 44 8.76 -9.88 5.97
N ILE A 45 8.21 -8.67 5.90
CA ILE A 45 8.95 -7.46 5.55
C ILE A 45 9.39 -6.80 6.85
N PRO A 46 10.69 -6.47 7.02
CA PRO A 46 11.16 -5.76 8.20
C PRO A 46 10.42 -4.43 8.36
N GLU A 47 10.00 -4.10 9.58
CA GLU A 47 9.37 -2.80 9.88
C GLU A 47 10.28 -1.62 9.53
N THR A 48 11.60 -1.82 9.49
CA THR A 48 12.57 -0.81 9.03
C THR A 48 12.56 -0.56 7.52
N ALA A 49 11.78 -1.32 6.75
CA ALA A 49 11.64 -1.15 5.30
C ALA A 49 10.50 -0.19 4.90
N TYR A 50 9.73 0.31 5.85
CA TYR A 50 8.65 1.27 5.60
C TYR A 50 8.40 2.15 6.84
N SER A 51 7.77 3.30 6.66
CA SER A 51 7.41 4.21 7.74
C SER A 51 6.15 3.75 8.47
N TYR A 52 5.11 3.36 7.71
CA TYR A 52 3.87 2.77 8.23
C TYR A 52 3.11 2.00 7.12
N VAL A 53 2.01 1.35 7.48
CA VAL A 53 1.08 0.73 6.53
C VAL A 53 -0.15 1.63 6.38
N GLY A 54 -0.38 2.15 5.18
CA GLY A 54 -1.49 3.05 4.86
C GLY A 54 -2.52 2.43 3.91
N ASN A 55 -3.66 3.10 3.76
CA ASN A 55 -4.72 2.73 2.81
C ASN A 55 -4.68 3.68 1.61
N GLY A 56 -4.35 3.15 0.43
CA GLY A 56 -4.35 3.89 -0.83
C GLY A 56 -5.64 3.65 -1.62
N LEU A 57 -6.18 4.71 -2.22
CA LEU A 57 -7.32 4.64 -3.14
C LEU A 57 -6.86 4.32 -4.56
N GLU A 58 -7.44 3.26 -5.14
CA GLU A 58 -7.33 2.95 -6.57
C GLU A 58 -8.29 3.84 -7.39
N PRO A 59 -8.07 3.98 -8.71
CA PRO A 59 -8.94 4.78 -9.58
C PRO A 59 -10.41 4.35 -9.62
N ASP A 60 -10.70 3.09 -9.28
CA ASP A 60 -12.05 2.53 -9.20
C ASP A 60 -12.70 2.72 -7.81
N GLY A 61 -12.02 3.38 -6.88
CA GLY A 61 -12.47 3.64 -5.52
C GLY A 61 -12.21 2.50 -4.53
N HIS A 62 -11.56 1.40 -4.95
CA HIS A 62 -11.17 0.34 -4.01
C HIS A 62 -9.93 0.70 -3.19
N LEU A 63 -9.89 0.19 -1.96
CA LEU A 63 -8.73 0.34 -1.08
C LEU A 63 -7.66 -0.72 -1.37
N ASN A 64 -6.42 -0.27 -1.41
CA ASN A 64 -5.23 -1.09 -1.39
C ASN A 64 -4.38 -0.78 -0.14
N LEU A 65 -3.63 -1.77 0.33
CA LEU A 65 -2.68 -1.57 1.41
C LEU A 65 -1.34 -1.14 0.82
N VAL A 66 -0.76 -0.07 1.35
CA VAL A 66 0.52 0.49 0.92
C VAL A 66 1.53 0.42 2.06
N LEU A 67 2.71 -0.12 1.79
CA LEU A 67 3.89 0.07 2.63
C LEU A 67 4.44 1.45 2.32
N VAL A 68 4.12 2.42 3.17
CA VAL A 68 4.40 3.84 2.93
C VAL A 68 5.85 4.16 3.27
N LEU A 69 6.55 4.82 2.35
CA LEU A 69 7.91 5.33 2.55
C LEU A 69 7.89 6.84 2.85
N GLU A 70 7.02 7.56 2.14
CA GLU A 70 6.89 9.01 2.19
C GLU A 70 5.42 9.38 1.97
N ASP A 71 4.96 10.48 2.56
CA ASP A 71 3.64 11.05 2.32
C ASP A 71 3.71 12.57 2.17
N GLY A 72 2.64 13.16 1.65
CA GLY A 72 2.56 14.59 1.46
C GLY A 72 1.35 15.04 0.66
N TYR A 73 1.10 16.35 0.68
CA TYR A 73 -0.05 16.96 0.00
C TYR A 73 0.25 17.40 -1.44
N ASP A 74 1.52 17.36 -1.87
CA ASP A 74 1.94 17.69 -3.24
C ASP A 74 2.20 16.39 -4.02
N GLU A 75 1.17 15.94 -4.74
CA GLU A 75 1.24 14.74 -5.57
C GLU A 75 2.34 14.82 -6.63
N ALA A 76 2.55 16.01 -7.23
CA ALA A 76 3.52 16.19 -8.29
C ALA A 76 4.94 16.08 -7.75
N ALA A 77 5.21 16.63 -6.56
CA ALA A 77 6.49 16.48 -5.88
C ALA A 77 6.79 15.02 -5.53
N LEU A 78 5.79 14.28 -5.00
CA LEU A 78 5.94 12.86 -4.69
C LEU A 78 6.20 12.01 -5.94
N LYS A 79 5.54 12.32 -7.05
CA LYS A 79 5.73 11.65 -8.34
C LYS A 79 7.02 12.04 -9.07
N ALA A 80 7.63 13.17 -8.73
CA ALA A 80 8.83 13.67 -9.39
C ALA A 80 10.07 12.80 -9.11
N SER A 81 10.07 12.05 -8.00
CA SER A 81 11.14 11.11 -7.67
C SER A 81 10.65 9.66 -7.70
N ASP A 82 11.46 8.77 -8.26
CA ASP A 82 11.15 7.34 -8.25
C ASP A 82 11.08 6.81 -6.81
N VAL A 83 10.23 5.81 -6.61
CA VAL A 83 10.18 5.05 -5.34
C VAL A 83 11.50 4.30 -5.20
N GLN A 84 12.33 4.73 -4.26
CA GLN A 84 13.60 4.07 -3.95
C GLN A 84 13.33 2.82 -3.14
N THR A 85 13.79 1.67 -3.64
CA THR A 85 13.68 0.39 -2.93
C THR A 85 14.60 0.39 -1.72
N PRO A 86 14.08 0.26 -0.49
CA PRO A 86 14.92 0.11 0.70
C PRO A 86 15.75 -1.18 0.62
N GLU A 87 17.02 -1.15 1.02
CA GLU A 87 17.89 -2.34 1.03
C GLU A 87 17.35 -3.43 1.98
N THR A 88 16.56 -3.05 2.97
CA THR A 88 15.89 -3.91 3.93
C THR A 88 14.66 -4.62 3.35
N LEU A 89 14.15 -4.20 2.19
CA LEU A 89 13.00 -4.83 1.55
C LEU A 89 13.41 -6.15 0.88
N PRO A 90 12.87 -7.31 1.29
CA PRO A 90 13.26 -8.58 0.71
C PRO A 90 12.95 -8.64 -0.79
N GLN A 91 13.93 -9.07 -1.60
CA GLN A 91 13.79 -9.25 -3.05
C GLN A 91 12.59 -10.13 -3.44
N GLY A 92 12.25 -11.12 -2.61
CA GLY A 92 11.06 -11.96 -2.82
C GLY A 92 9.74 -11.17 -2.76
N SER A 93 9.67 -10.17 -1.87
CA SER A 93 8.49 -9.32 -1.70
C SER A 93 8.25 -8.41 -2.90
N LEU A 94 9.31 -8.00 -3.61
CA LEU A 94 9.19 -7.18 -4.84
C LEU A 94 8.34 -7.87 -5.93
N LYS A 95 8.22 -9.19 -5.91
CA LYS A 95 7.39 -9.94 -6.87
C LYS A 95 5.89 -9.71 -6.67
N VAL A 96 5.47 -9.26 -5.49
CA VAL A 96 4.07 -9.06 -5.11
C VAL A 96 3.74 -7.61 -4.76
N LEU A 97 4.71 -6.72 -4.92
CA LEU A 97 4.59 -5.29 -4.65
C LEU A 97 4.57 -4.49 -5.94
N THR A 98 3.87 -3.36 -5.92
CA THR A 98 3.88 -2.37 -7.00
C THR A 98 4.20 -1.01 -6.42
N ALA A 99 5.26 -0.37 -6.93
CA ALA A 99 5.64 0.98 -6.53
C ALA A 99 4.65 2.01 -7.09
N GLY A 100 4.41 3.10 -6.35
CA GLY A 100 3.54 4.17 -6.82
C GLY A 100 3.24 5.23 -5.76
N VAL A 101 2.30 6.09 -6.14
CA VAL A 101 1.72 7.15 -5.30
C VAL A 101 0.20 7.00 -5.40
N TRP A 102 -0.48 7.02 -4.25
CA TRP A 102 -1.93 6.90 -4.16
C TRP A 102 -2.50 8.00 -3.27
N PRO A 103 -3.71 8.50 -3.55
CA PRO A 103 -4.48 9.24 -2.55
C PRO A 103 -4.68 8.35 -1.31
N SER A 104 -4.48 8.91 -0.12
CA SER A 104 -4.81 8.26 1.14
C SER A 104 -6.32 8.24 1.34
N ASP A 105 -6.85 7.15 1.90
CA ASP A 105 -8.22 7.09 2.41
C ASP A 105 -8.35 7.67 3.83
N GLU A 106 -7.24 8.03 4.48
CA GLU A 106 -7.29 8.75 5.75
C GLU A 106 -8.06 10.06 5.55
N GLN A 107 -9.22 10.12 6.21
CA GLN A 107 -9.92 11.37 6.36
C GLN A 107 -9.09 12.17 7.34
N ASP A 108 -8.78 13.43 7.00
CA ASP A 108 -8.38 14.40 8.02
C ASP A 108 -9.49 14.37 9.08
N ASP A 109 -9.24 13.68 10.20
CA ASP A 109 -10.00 13.82 11.43
C ASP A 109 -9.64 15.22 11.96
N ASP A 110 -10.13 16.26 11.28
CA ASP A 110 -10.39 17.56 11.91
C ASP A 110 -11.60 17.37 12.87
N ASP A 111 -11.48 16.45 13.82
CA ASP A 111 -12.36 16.38 14.98
C ASP A 111 -11.86 17.42 15.98
N ASP A 112 -12.39 18.63 15.79
CA ASP A 112 -12.80 19.61 16.79
C ASP A 112 -12.01 19.62 18.12
N ASP A 113 -11.23 20.69 18.29
CA ASP A 113 -11.06 21.34 19.59
C ASP A 113 -12.45 21.54 20.24
N ASN A 114 -12.81 20.74 21.25
CA ASN A 114 -13.80 21.11 22.26
C ASN A 114 -13.56 20.47 23.63
#